data_AF-A0A419RUB7-F1
#
_entry.id   AF-A0A419RUB7-F1
#
_cell.length_a   1.000
_cell.length_b   1.000
_cell.length_c   1.000
_cell.angle_alpha   90.00
_cell.angle_beta   90.00
_cell.angle_gamma   90.00
#
_symmetry.space_group_name_H-M   'P 1'
#
loop_
_entity.id
_entity.type
_entity.pdbx_description
1 polymer ?
#
loop_
_entity_poly.entity_id
_entity_poly.type
_entity_poly.pdbx_seq_one_letter_code
_entity_poly.pdbx_strand_id
1 'polypeptide(L)'
;MTMKTRLALMGAGFALAFATPAQADVLEYDVSDAWYSGGCSHGLWTNTLGSGCKRRYSFQDGTTFSVDTDAGTGTFTGTAINSLGKVATLDLSLSGLLDSLDGTGFDYKGNGGPYDPSVQDYFTNASGTITIGSKTYTLNAHDPFAGDTVFQFGIGANDKTGDFGGSSWLNFLDPHLNALKHWDINFILTERPGTPVPAPAGLLLFGLGLAGAYSLRRRKTAA
;
A
#
# COMPACT_ATOMS: atom_id res chain seq x y z
N MET A 1 37.14 11.56 -39.83
CA MET A 1 36.23 10.77 -38.95
C MET A 1 35.60 9.67 -39.80
N THR A 2 35.90 8.41 -39.51
CA THR A 2 35.48 7.27 -40.36
C THR A 2 34.00 6.93 -40.13
N MET A 3 33.34 6.34 -41.14
CA MET A 3 31.90 6.01 -41.12
C MET A 3 31.51 5.12 -39.91
N LYS A 4 32.46 4.34 -39.38
CA LYS A 4 32.31 3.53 -38.17
C LYS A 4 32.14 4.37 -36.89
N THR A 5 32.76 5.54 -36.80
CA THR A 5 32.64 6.44 -35.64
C THR A 5 31.29 7.17 -35.59
N ARG A 6 30.64 7.39 -36.75
CA ARG A 6 29.32 8.03 -36.84
C ARG A 6 28.17 7.11 -36.43
N LEU A 7 28.26 5.80 -36.73
CA LEU A 7 27.24 4.82 -36.29
C LEU A 7 27.26 4.58 -34.78
N ALA A 8 28.44 4.56 -34.15
CA ALA A 8 28.55 4.36 -32.71
C ALA A 8 27.96 5.52 -31.90
N LEU A 9 28.14 6.77 -32.37
CA LEU A 9 27.53 7.94 -31.72
C LEU A 9 26.00 8.00 -31.89
N MET A 10 25.45 7.57 -33.02
CA MET A 10 23.99 7.53 -33.22
C MET A 10 23.30 6.47 -32.35
N GLY A 11 23.97 5.35 -32.03
CA GLY A 11 23.44 4.34 -31.12
C GLY A 11 23.34 4.80 -29.66
N ALA A 12 24.32 5.58 -29.19
CA ALA A 12 24.31 6.13 -27.83
C ALA A 12 23.24 7.22 -27.63
N GLY A 13 22.97 8.03 -28.67
CA GLY A 13 21.92 9.05 -28.63
C GLY A 13 20.49 8.49 -28.54
N PHE A 14 20.22 7.33 -29.15
CA PHE A 14 18.92 6.67 -29.06
C PHE A 14 18.68 5.99 -27.71
N ALA A 15 19.72 5.49 -27.04
CA ALA A 15 19.59 4.87 -25.71
C ALA A 15 19.24 5.88 -24.60
N LEU A 16 19.71 7.13 -24.72
CA LEU A 16 19.41 8.21 -23.78
C LEU A 16 18.01 8.83 -24.00
N ALA A 17 17.43 8.69 -25.19
CA ALA A 17 16.11 9.25 -25.53
C ALA A 17 14.93 8.40 -25.01
N PHE A 18 15.18 7.17 -24.57
CA PHE A 18 14.17 6.25 -24.02
C PHE A 18 14.42 5.89 -22.55
N ALA A 19 15.30 6.62 -21.86
CA ALA A 19 15.28 6.66 -20.41
C ALA A 19 14.04 7.46 -19.99
N THR A 20 12.86 6.85 -20.12
CA THR A 20 11.69 7.32 -19.38
C THR A 20 12.11 7.30 -17.92
N PRO A 21 11.96 8.40 -17.16
CA PRO A 21 12.10 8.30 -15.72
C PRO A 21 11.20 7.15 -15.26
N ALA A 22 11.68 6.32 -14.34
CA ALA A 22 10.78 5.49 -13.55
C ALA A 22 9.75 6.49 -13.00
N GLN A 23 8.55 6.48 -13.55
CA GLN A 23 7.50 7.35 -13.05
C GLN A 23 7.15 6.80 -11.67
N ALA A 24 7.10 7.70 -10.68
CA ALA A 24 6.62 7.39 -9.36
C ALA A 24 5.34 6.57 -9.44
N ASP A 25 5.42 5.35 -8.92
CA ASP A 25 4.30 4.44 -8.84
C ASP A 25 3.45 4.84 -7.65
N VAL A 26 2.52 5.77 -7.89
CA VAL A 26 1.42 5.99 -6.97
C VAL A 26 0.36 4.94 -7.29
N LEU A 27 0.33 3.88 -6.48
CA LEU A 27 -0.70 2.86 -6.52
C LEU A 27 -1.93 3.40 -5.80
N GLU A 28 -3.10 3.32 -6.43
CA GLU A 28 -4.37 3.74 -5.82
C GLU A 28 -5.36 2.58 -5.76
N TYR A 29 -5.96 2.42 -4.58
CA TYR A 29 -6.92 1.38 -4.30
C TYR A 29 -8.22 1.98 -3.77
N ASP A 30 -9.33 1.34 -4.16
CA ASP A 30 -10.58 1.40 -3.43
C ASP A 30 -10.55 0.44 -2.26
N VAL A 31 -11.13 0.86 -1.14
CA VAL A 31 -11.12 0.14 0.13
C VAL A 31 -12.54 -0.29 0.48
N SER A 32 -12.69 -1.58 0.80
CA SER A 32 -13.93 -2.13 1.34
C SER A 32 -13.68 -2.95 2.61
N ASP A 33 -14.76 -3.26 3.34
CA ASP A 33 -14.67 -4.04 4.58
C ASP A 33 -14.09 -5.43 4.35
N ALA A 34 -13.23 -5.86 5.27
CA ALA A 34 -12.95 -7.28 5.40
C ALA A 34 -14.20 -8.03 5.92
N TRP A 35 -14.56 -9.14 5.27
CA TRP A 35 -15.71 -9.94 5.71
C TRP A 35 -15.39 -10.75 6.97
N TYR A 36 -16.28 -10.69 7.97
CA TYR A 36 -16.19 -11.50 9.19
C TYR A 36 -17.44 -12.36 9.41
N SER A 37 -17.27 -13.67 9.55
CA SER A 37 -18.35 -14.61 9.90
C SER A 37 -18.73 -14.49 11.38
N GLY A 38 -19.42 -13.42 11.77
CA GLY A 38 -19.78 -13.19 13.18
C GLY A 38 -20.88 -12.16 13.42
N GLY A 39 -21.69 -11.87 12.39
CA GLY A 39 -22.90 -11.06 12.50
C GLY A 39 -22.71 -9.54 12.48
N CYS A 40 -21.47 -9.04 12.55
CA CYS A 40 -21.15 -7.62 12.44
C CYS A 40 -19.78 -7.44 11.80
N SER A 41 -19.73 -7.59 10.47
CA SER A 41 -18.55 -7.26 9.67
C SER A 41 -18.16 -5.79 9.86
N HIS A 42 -16.88 -5.48 9.67
CA HIS A 42 -16.38 -4.11 9.78
C HIS A 42 -15.04 -3.94 9.09
N GLY A 43 -14.83 -2.72 8.61
CA GLY A 43 -13.54 -2.22 8.19
C GLY A 43 -12.73 -1.62 9.34
N LEU A 44 -13.41 -0.89 10.23
CA LEU A 44 -12.84 -0.25 11.41
C LEU A 44 -13.53 -0.75 12.70
N TRP A 45 -12.74 -1.20 13.68
CA TRP A 45 -13.20 -1.51 15.02
C TRP A 45 -12.52 -0.62 16.06
N THR A 46 -13.30 0.23 16.71
CA THR A 46 -12.77 1.26 17.63
C THR A 46 -12.41 0.72 19.01
N ASN A 47 -12.65 -0.56 19.30
CA ASN A 47 -12.40 -1.29 20.55
C ASN A 47 -13.03 -0.72 21.85
N THR A 48 -12.86 0.56 22.13
CA THR A 48 -13.28 1.33 23.31
C THR A 48 -14.58 2.11 23.10
N LEU A 49 -14.87 2.60 21.90
CA LEU A 49 -16.00 3.51 21.66
C LEU A 49 -17.33 2.79 21.44
N GLY A 50 -18.14 2.65 22.49
CA GLY A 50 -19.46 2.01 22.44
C GLY A 50 -19.45 0.58 22.96
N SER A 51 -20.34 -0.29 22.47
CA SER A 51 -20.40 -1.71 22.84
C SER A 51 -20.96 -2.58 21.71
N GLY A 52 -20.58 -3.86 21.67
CA GLY A 52 -20.98 -4.80 20.63
C GLY A 52 -20.70 -4.26 19.22
N CYS A 53 -21.69 -4.33 18.34
CA CYS A 53 -21.56 -3.88 16.95
C CYS A 53 -21.55 -2.36 16.78
N LYS A 54 -21.80 -1.59 17.83
CA LYS A 54 -21.70 -0.12 17.79
C LYS A 54 -20.25 0.37 17.71
N ARG A 55 -19.28 -0.51 18.04
CA ARG A 55 -17.83 -0.28 17.93
C ARG A 55 -17.30 -0.51 16.51
N ARG A 56 -18.15 -1.02 15.61
CA ARG A 56 -17.78 -1.56 14.31
C ARG A 56 -18.34 -0.64 13.24
N TYR A 57 -17.46 -0.14 12.39
CA TYR A 57 -17.75 0.80 11.32
C TYR A 57 -17.38 0.16 9.99
N SER A 58 -18.26 0.30 9.02
CA SER A 58 -18.07 -0.19 7.66
C SER A 58 -17.56 0.94 6.77
N PHE A 59 -16.48 0.72 6.03
CA PHE A 59 -15.98 1.66 5.03
C PHE A 59 -17.06 1.97 3.99
N GLN A 60 -17.12 3.22 3.58
CA GLN A 60 -18.06 3.70 2.58
C GLN A 60 -17.33 3.90 1.25
N ASP A 61 -18.10 3.96 0.17
CA ASP A 61 -17.60 4.32 -1.15
C ASP A 61 -16.80 5.63 -1.09
N GLY A 62 -15.68 5.66 -1.82
CA GLY A 62 -14.71 6.76 -1.75
C GLY A 62 -13.73 6.66 -0.58
N THR A 63 -13.72 5.55 0.16
CA THR A 63 -12.58 5.20 1.02
C THR A 63 -11.44 4.67 0.17
N THR A 64 -10.25 5.22 0.37
CA THR A 64 -9.11 5.05 -0.51
C THR A 64 -7.85 4.74 0.28
N PHE A 65 -7.01 3.91 -0.32
CA PHE A 65 -5.65 3.67 0.12
C PHE A 65 -4.72 3.95 -1.06
N SER A 66 -3.67 4.74 -0.84
CA SER A 66 -2.65 5.00 -1.84
C SER A 66 -1.26 4.71 -1.29
N VAL A 67 -0.37 4.29 -2.17
CA VAL A 67 1.04 4.00 -1.87
C VAL A 67 1.89 4.71 -2.90
N ASP A 68 2.75 5.61 -2.43
CA ASP A 68 3.84 6.17 -3.20
C ASP A 68 5.11 5.38 -2.87
N THR A 69 5.46 4.46 -3.77
CA THR A 69 6.57 3.52 -3.58
C THR A 69 7.93 4.22 -3.64
N ASP A 70 8.03 5.33 -4.37
CA ASP A 70 9.25 6.14 -4.49
C ASP A 70 9.50 6.93 -3.20
N ALA A 71 8.46 7.55 -2.65
CA ALA A 71 8.55 8.28 -1.38
C ALA A 71 8.56 7.34 -0.17
N GLY A 72 8.16 6.08 -0.33
CA GLY A 72 7.95 5.14 0.77
C GLY A 72 6.85 5.61 1.73
N THR A 73 5.79 6.19 1.17
CA THR A 73 4.66 6.77 1.93
C THR A 73 3.34 6.19 1.47
N GLY A 74 2.30 6.31 2.30
CA GLY A 74 0.95 5.94 1.92
C GLY A 74 -0.09 6.84 2.58
N THR A 75 -1.30 6.86 2.04
CA THR A 75 -2.42 7.54 2.67
C THR A 75 -3.64 6.62 2.74
N PHE A 76 -4.37 6.69 3.84
CA PHE A 76 -5.63 5.98 4.02
C PHE A 76 -6.70 7.01 4.42
N THR A 77 -7.60 7.31 3.50
CA THR A 77 -8.59 8.38 3.68
C THR A 77 -9.98 7.91 3.32
N GLY A 78 -11.01 8.48 3.95
CA GLY A 78 -12.40 8.16 3.60
C GLY A 78 -13.34 8.25 4.77
N THR A 79 -14.44 7.49 4.69
CA THR A 79 -15.43 7.46 5.77
C THR A 79 -15.84 6.03 6.09
N ALA A 80 -16.20 5.80 7.35
CA ALA A 80 -16.79 4.55 7.79
C ALA A 80 -18.03 4.83 8.65
N ILE A 81 -19.06 4.00 8.58
CA ILE A 81 -20.34 4.21 9.28
C ILE A 81 -20.67 2.99 10.15
N ASN A 82 -21.05 3.21 11.42
CA ASN A 82 -21.52 2.12 12.28
C ASN A 82 -23.03 1.88 12.20
N SER A 83 -23.51 0.83 12.87
CA SER A 83 -24.95 0.47 12.89
C SER A 83 -25.89 1.52 13.50
N LEU A 84 -25.36 2.59 14.10
CA LEU A 84 -26.13 3.72 14.62
C LEU A 84 -26.12 4.94 13.66
N GLY A 85 -25.51 4.81 12.48
CA GLY A 85 -25.36 5.92 11.54
C GLY A 85 -24.29 6.94 11.96
N LYS A 86 -23.41 6.62 12.92
CA LYS A 86 -22.28 7.49 13.24
C LYS A 86 -21.22 7.36 12.17
N VAL A 87 -20.79 8.49 11.63
CA VAL A 87 -19.72 8.59 10.64
C VAL A 87 -18.38 8.79 11.35
N ALA A 88 -17.41 7.96 11.00
CA ALA A 88 -15.99 8.14 11.24
C ALA A 88 -15.34 8.66 9.95
N THR A 89 -14.69 9.81 9.99
CA THR A 89 -13.87 10.32 8.88
C THR A 89 -12.42 9.96 9.16
N LEU A 90 -11.78 9.25 8.24
CA LEU A 90 -10.41 8.78 8.36
C LEU A 90 -9.49 9.65 7.51
N ASP A 91 -8.37 10.07 8.10
CA ASP A 91 -7.29 10.78 7.42
C ASP A 91 -5.97 10.34 8.06
N LEU A 92 -5.37 9.30 7.48
CA LEU A 92 -4.14 8.69 7.97
C LEU A 92 -3.04 8.81 6.92
N SER A 93 -1.83 9.13 7.38
CA SER A 93 -0.61 9.14 6.60
C SER A 93 0.35 8.07 7.13
N LEU A 94 0.96 7.32 6.23
CA LEU A 94 1.85 6.21 6.51
C LEU A 94 3.24 6.51 5.93
N SER A 95 4.27 5.94 6.56
CA SER A 95 5.66 6.11 6.10
C SER A 95 6.53 4.95 6.57
N GLY A 96 7.76 4.88 6.05
CA GLY A 96 8.68 3.80 6.37
C GLY A 96 8.24 2.49 5.74
N LEU A 97 7.99 2.55 4.43
CA LEU A 97 7.66 1.39 3.59
C LEU A 97 8.77 0.34 3.67
N LEU A 98 8.40 -0.91 3.86
CA LEU A 98 9.27 -2.08 3.84
C LEU A 98 8.62 -3.18 3.00
N ASP A 99 9.45 -3.87 2.21
CA ASP A 99 9.02 -5.03 1.40
C ASP A 99 9.11 -6.35 2.22
N SER A 100 9.66 -6.30 3.44
CA SER A 100 9.85 -7.47 4.31
C SER A 100 10.01 -7.05 5.77
N LEU A 101 9.60 -7.93 6.68
CA LEU A 101 9.80 -7.77 8.13
C LEU A 101 11.06 -8.50 8.63
N ASP A 102 11.77 -9.22 7.76
CA ASP A 102 12.90 -10.06 8.15
C ASP A 102 14.03 -9.23 8.79
N GLY A 103 14.38 -9.57 10.04
CA GLY A 103 15.44 -8.89 10.78
C GLY A 103 15.10 -7.49 11.28
N THR A 104 13.86 -7.04 11.11
CA THR A 104 13.41 -5.69 11.53
C THR A 104 13.00 -5.62 13.00
N GLY A 105 12.59 -6.76 13.58
CA GLY A 105 12.00 -6.83 14.92
C GLY A 105 10.49 -6.54 14.97
N PHE A 106 9.87 -6.25 13.83
CA PHE A 106 8.42 -6.10 13.71
C PHE A 106 7.72 -7.45 13.48
N ASP A 107 6.47 -7.53 13.93
CA ASP A 107 5.63 -8.71 13.85
C ASP A 107 4.55 -8.57 12.76
N TYR A 108 4.41 -9.64 11.98
CA TYR A 108 3.28 -9.80 11.06
C TYR A 108 1.98 -10.09 11.85
N LYS A 109 0.92 -9.34 11.56
CA LYS A 109 -0.41 -9.57 12.12
C LYS A 109 -1.11 -10.68 11.32
N GLY A 110 -0.88 -11.93 11.71
CA GLY A 110 -1.45 -13.09 11.01
C GLY A 110 -2.88 -13.45 11.45
N ASN A 111 -3.69 -13.96 10.52
CA ASN A 111 -4.91 -14.80 10.67
C ASN A 111 -5.61 -14.98 9.31
N GLY A 112 -5.37 -14.08 8.33
CA GLY A 112 -5.92 -14.21 6.97
C GLY A 112 -5.09 -15.08 6.04
N GLY A 113 -3.77 -14.91 6.06
CA GLY A 113 -2.81 -15.74 5.34
C GLY A 113 -1.46 -15.83 6.06
N PRO A 114 -0.55 -16.71 5.61
CA PRO A 114 0.81 -16.74 6.11
C PRO A 114 1.56 -15.44 5.77
N TYR A 115 2.61 -15.15 6.54
CA TYR A 115 3.59 -14.13 6.15
C TYR A 115 4.25 -14.54 4.84
N ASP A 116 4.24 -13.64 3.86
CA ASP A 116 4.86 -13.84 2.55
C ASP A 116 5.38 -12.50 1.99
N PRO A 117 6.68 -12.20 2.16
CA PRO A 117 7.28 -10.92 1.72
C PRO A 117 7.38 -10.80 0.19
N SER A 118 6.96 -11.81 -0.60
CA SER A 118 6.90 -11.68 -2.05
C SER A 118 5.61 -11.03 -2.56
N VAL A 119 4.59 -10.90 -1.69
CA VAL A 119 3.26 -10.39 -2.05
C VAL A 119 2.67 -9.46 -0.97
N GLN A 120 3.49 -9.04 -0.01
CA GLN A 120 3.10 -8.21 1.14
C GLN A 120 4.14 -7.13 1.41
N ASP A 121 3.65 -5.95 1.75
CA ASP A 121 4.44 -4.77 2.09
C ASP A 121 3.91 -4.15 3.39
N TYR A 122 4.73 -3.31 4.01
CA TYR A 122 4.52 -2.84 5.38
C TYR A 122 4.88 -1.37 5.55
N PHE A 123 4.12 -0.63 6.37
CA PHE A 123 4.53 0.68 6.87
C PHE A 123 4.80 0.62 8.36
N THR A 124 5.96 1.11 8.75
CA THR A 124 6.48 1.07 10.12
C THR A 124 6.20 2.34 10.92
N ASN A 125 5.66 3.36 10.29
CA ASN A 125 5.23 4.57 10.97
C ASN A 125 3.92 5.12 10.39
N ALA A 126 3.16 5.82 11.23
CA ALA A 126 1.90 6.41 10.84
C ALA A 126 1.60 7.68 11.65
N SER A 127 0.75 8.53 11.09
CA SER A 127 0.19 9.71 11.73
C SER A 127 -1.20 10.00 11.18
N GLY A 128 -1.92 10.94 11.80
CA GLY A 128 -3.21 11.38 11.31
C GLY A 128 -4.32 11.24 12.36
N THR A 129 -5.55 11.28 11.88
CA THR A 129 -6.72 11.35 12.76
C THR A 129 -7.89 10.50 12.26
N ILE A 130 -8.76 10.14 13.20
CA ILE A 130 -10.11 9.69 12.89
C ILE A 130 -11.09 10.60 13.65
N THR A 131 -12.01 11.24 12.94
CA THR A 131 -13.03 12.11 13.53
C THR A 131 -14.38 11.42 13.54
N ILE A 132 -15.01 11.28 14.72
CA ILE A 132 -16.34 10.69 14.89
C ILE A 132 -17.28 11.73 15.50
N GLY A 133 -18.23 12.21 14.70
CA GLY A 133 -19.04 13.38 15.06
C GLY A 133 -18.15 14.62 15.26
N SER A 134 -18.19 15.23 16.44
CA SER A 134 -17.38 16.40 16.78
C SER A 134 -16.08 16.06 17.53
N LYS A 135 -15.73 14.77 17.65
CA LYS A 135 -14.56 14.32 18.41
C LYS A 135 -13.49 13.81 17.47
N THR A 136 -12.30 14.38 17.56
CA THR A 136 -11.12 13.95 16.81
C THR A 136 -10.24 13.10 17.70
N TYR A 137 -9.92 11.91 17.20
CA TYR A 137 -8.99 10.97 17.81
C TYR A 137 -7.70 11.00 16.98
N THR A 138 -6.58 11.22 17.65
CA THR A 138 -5.30 11.43 16.97
C THR A 138 -4.43 10.20 17.15
N LEU A 139 -3.79 9.73 16.08
CA LEU A 139 -2.87 8.61 16.18
C LEU A 139 -1.70 8.99 17.11
N ASN A 140 -1.28 8.08 17.98
CA ASN A 140 -0.19 8.33 18.91
C ASN A 140 1.14 8.40 18.14
N ALA A 141 1.70 9.60 18.00
CA ALA A 141 2.91 9.83 17.20
C ALA A 141 4.17 9.12 17.75
N HIS A 142 4.16 8.67 19.01
CA HIS A 142 5.30 7.96 19.61
C HIS A 142 5.17 6.44 19.55
N ASP A 143 3.95 5.94 19.33
CA ASP A 143 3.62 4.53 19.38
C ASP A 143 2.35 4.30 18.55
N PRO A 144 2.42 4.47 17.21
CA PRO A 144 1.23 4.50 16.36
C PRO A 144 0.58 3.12 16.19
N PHE A 145 1.34 2.04 16.43
CA PHE A 145 0.90 0.67 16.28
C PHE A 145 0.93 -0.08 17.61
N ALA A 146 0.07 -1.08 17.79
CA ALA A 146 0.03 -1.82 19.04
C ALA A 146 1.18 -2.82 19.14
N GLY A 147 2.10 -2.61 20.08
CA GLY A 147 3.27 -3.48 20.25
C GLY A 147 4.21 -3.37 19.04
N ASP A 148 4.81 -4.49 18.63
CA ASP A 148 5.74 -4.53 17.49
C ASP A 148 5.02 -4.74 16.15
N THR A 149 3.72 -4.46 16.06
CA THR A 149 2.94 -4.61 14.81
C THR A 149 3.13 -3.42 13.87
N VAL A 150 2.68 -3.60 12.63
CA VAL A 150 2.80 -2.61 11.54
C VAL A 150 1.46 -2.39 10.83
N PHE A 151 1.43 -1.45 9.89
CA PHE A 151 0.39 -1.43 8.87
C PHE A 151 0.83 -2.33 7.72
N GLN A 152 0.09 -3.41 7.45
CA GLN A 152 0.42 -4.38 6.40
C GLN A 152 -0.61 -4.32 5.27
N PHE A 153 -0.16 -4.49 4.03
CA PHE A 153 -1.02 -4.64 2.86
C PHE A 153 -0.43 -5.64 1.87
N GLY A 154 -1.26 -6.24 1.03
CA GLY A 154 -0.86 -7.31 0.11
C GLY A 154 -1.79 -8.52 0.13
N ILE A 155 -1.40 -9.58 -0.56
CA ILE A 155 -2.17 -10.84 -0.58
C ILE A 155 -2.00 -11.53 0.78
N GLY A 156 -3.11 -11.85 1.44
CA GLY A 156 -3.11 -12.50 2.75
C GLY A 156 -2.84 -11.58 3.94
N ALA A 157 -2.48 -10.31 3.70
CA ALA A 157 -2.21 -9.31 4.74
C ALA A 157 -3.48 -8.83 5.48
N ASN A 158 -4.67 -9.18 5.00
CA ASN A 158 -5.91 -8.92 5.71
C ASN A 158 -6.10 -9.94 6.84
N ASP A 159 -6.01 -9.54 8.10
CA ASP A 159 -6.14 -10.43 9.27
C ASP A 159 -7.52 -11.17 9.37
N LYS A 160 -8.48 -10.93 8.47
CA LYS A 160 -9.77 -11.65 8.43
C LYS A 160 -9.92 -12.61 7.26
N THR A 161 -9.17 -12.43 6.17
CA THR A 161 -9.35 -13.17 4.90
C THR A 161 -8.01 -13.38 4.18
N GLY A 162 -7.92 -14.38 3.30
CA GLY A 162 -6.74 -14.57 2.44
C GLY A 162 -6.66 -13.58 1.25
N ASP A 163 -7.65 -12.71 1.09
CA ASP A 163 -7.79 -11.80 -0.05
C ASP A 163 -6.70 -10.71 -0.07
N PHE A 164 -6.55 -10.06 -1.24
CA PHE A 164 -5.71 -8.87 -1.37
C PHE A 164 -6.31 -7.71 -0.57
N GLY A 165 -5.56 -7.23 0.40
CA GLY A 165 -6.10 -6.34 1.43
C GLY A 165 -5.03 -5.86 2.36
N GLY A 166 -5.44 -5.49 3.58
CA GLY A 166 -4.50 -5.12 4.61
C GLY A 166 -5.13 -5.03 5.99
N SER A 167 -4.29 -4.82 6.98
CA SER A 167 -4.74 -4.66 8.35
C SER A 167 -3.73 -3.93 9.23
N SER A 168 -4.20 -3.40 10.36
CA SER A 168 -3.32 -2.81 11.37
C SER A 168 -4.02 -2.68 12.72
N TRP A 169 -3.24 -2.68 13.80
CA TRP A 169 -3.70 -2.22 15.11
C TRP A 169 -3.13 -0.84 15.41
N LEU A 170 -4.01 0.14 15.48
CA LEU A 170 -3.67 1.56 15.57
C LEU A 170 -3.91 2.09 16.98
N ASN A 171 -2.89 2.68 17.60
CA ASN A 171 -2.99 3.32 18.89
C ASN A 171 -3.44 4.77 18.74
N PHE A 172 -4.61 5.09 19.26
CA PHE A 172 -5.18 6.45 19.23
C PHE A 172 -5.16 7.09 20.61
N LEU A 173 -4.99 8.41 20.61
CA LEU A 173 -5.27 9.30 21.71
C LEU A 173 -6.70 9.85 21.56
N ASP A 174 -7.39 10.01 22.68
CA ASP A 174 -8.68 10.71 22.71
C ASP A 174 -8.51 12.24 22.57
N PRO A 175 -9.62 13.02 22.47
CA PRO A 175 -9.52 14.48 22.37
C PRO A 175 -8.85 15.18 23.57
N HIS A 176 -8.62 14.47 24.66
CA HIS A 176 -7.92 14.94 25.86
C HIS A 176 -6.50 14.37 25.97
N LEU A 177 -5.99 13.76 24.89
CA LEU A 177 -4.68 13.16 24.77
C LEU A 177 -4.45 11.93 25.67
N ASN A 178 -5.51 11.28 26.13
CA ASN A 178 -5.39 10.01 26.85
C ASN A 178 -5.25 8.86 25.85
N ALA A 179 -4.31 7.94 26.12
CA ALA A 179 -4.17 6.73 25.32
C ALA A 179 -5.41 5.83 25.44
N LEU A 180 -5.92 5.40 24.29
CA LEU A 180 -6.98 4.41 24.18
C LEU A 180 -6.38 3.02 23.96
N LYS A 181 -7.19 1.98 24.17
CA LYS A 181 -6.84 0.67 23.60
C LYS A 181 -6.82 0.80 22.08
N HIS A 182 -5.93 0.05 21.43
CA HIS A 182 -5.79 0.05 19.98
C HIS A 182 -7.13 -0.16 19.27
N TRP A 183 -7.27 0.51 18.14
CA TRP A 183 -8.32 0.30 17.17
C TRP A 183 -7.80 -0.67 16.10
N ASP A 184 -8.70 -1.38 15.45
CA ASP A 184 -8.34 -2.36 14.43
C ASP A 184 -8.91 -1.91 13.08
N ILE A 185 -8.08 -1.92 12.03
CA ILE A 185 -8.54 -1.77 10.65
C ILE A 185 -8.25 -3.06 9.88
N ASN A 186 -9.22 -3.52 9.09
CA ASN A 186 -9.07 -4.66 8.19
C ASN A 186 -9.85 -4.36 6.92
N PHE A 187 -9.20 -4.50 5.78
CA PHE A 187 -9.80 -4.05 4.52
C PHE A 187 -9.41 -4.95 3.36
N ILE A 188 -10.28 -4.98 2.35
CA ILE A 188 -10.01 -5.55 1.03
C ILE A 188 -9.68 -4.39 0.10
N LEU A 189 -8.66 -4.57 -0.71
CA LEU A 189 -8.22 -3.60 -1.70
C LEU A 189 -8.69 -4.02 -3.09
N THR A 190 -9.15 -3.05 -3.88
CA THR A 190 -9.40 -3.21 -5.30
C THR A 190 -8.65 -2.12 -6.03
N GLU A 191 -7.78 -2.48 -6.97
CA GLU A 191 -6.99 -1.51 -7.74
C GLU A 191 -7.92 -0.61 -8.57
N ARG A 192 -7.68 0.72 -8.54
CA ARG A 192 -8.43 1.65 -9.37
C ARG A 192 -7.92 1.64 -10.81
N PRO A 193 -8.77 1.38 -11.81
CA PRO A 193 -8.36 1.41 -13.20
C PRO A 193 -7.79 2.79 -13.59
N GLY A 194 -6.54 2.82 -14.06
CA GLY A 194 -5.93 4.04 -14.60
C GLY A 194 -4.69 4.53 -13.86
N THR A 195 -4.22 3.85 -12.82
CA THR A 195 -2.83 3.97 -12.34
C THR A 195 -1.94 3.09 -13.22
N PRO A 196 -1.18 3.67 -14.18
CA PRO A 196 -0.34 2.86 -15.04
C PRO A 196 0.81 2.29 -14.22
N VAL A 197 0.82 0.97 -13.99
CA VAL A 197 2.01 0.27 -13.53
C VAL A 197 3.06 0.38 -14.66
N PRO A 198 4.21 1.06 -14.47
CA PRO A 198 5.32 1.09 -15.39
C PRO A 198 5.64 -0.34 -15.79
N ALA A 199 5.50 -0.62 -17.08
CA ALA A 199 6.01 -1.86 -17.62
C ALA A 199 7.50 -1.95 -17.21
N PRO A 200 7.95 -3.05 -16.58
CA PRO A 200 9.32 -3.14 -16.10
C PRO A 200 10.26 -2.84 -17.26
N ALA A 201 11.28 -2.01 -17.03
CA ALA A 201 12.30 -1.68 -18.02
C ALA A 201 12.94 -2.93 -18.67
N GLY A 202 12.79 -4.10 -18.02
CA GLY A 202 13.10 -5.42 -18.56
C GLY A 202 12.48 -5.72 -19.93
N LEU A 203 11.24 -5.29 -20.24
CA LEU A 203 10.64 -5.53 -21.57
C LEU A 203 11.33 -4.73 -22.68
N LEU A 204 11.71 -3.48 -22.37
CA LEU A 204 12.50 -2.65 -23.28
C LEU A 204 13.91 -3.22 -23.47
N LEU A 205 14.58 -3.58 -22.37
CA LEU A 205 15.91 -4.21 -22.40
C LEU A 205 15.91 -5.54 -23.16
N PHE A 206 14.86 -6.35 -22.97
CA PHE A 206 14.66 -7.58 -23.73
C PHE A 206 14.49 -7.29 -25.22
N GLY A 207 13.67 -6.30 -25.58
CA GLY A 207 13.51 -5.85 -26.97
C GLY A 207 14.83 -5.37 -27.60
N LEU A 208 15.60 -4.57 -26.87
CA LEU A 208 16.93 -4.11 -27.30
C LEU A 208 17.93 -5.28 -27.43
N GLY A 209 17.90 -6.24 -26.51
CA GLY A 209 18.70 -7.45 -26.56
C GLY A 209 18.42 -8.29 -27.81
N LEU A 210 17.14 -8.48 -28.15
CA LEU A 210 16.73 -9.17 -29.37
C LEU A 210 17.17 -8.43 -30.64
N ALA A 211 17.01 -7.11 -30.68
CA ALA A 211 17.46 -6.30 -31.82
C ALA A 211 18.99 -6.35 -32.02
N GLY A 212 19.75 -6.34 -30.92
CA GLY A 212 21.20 -6.53 -30.91
C GLY A 212 21.61 -7.91 -31.46
N ALA A 213 20.99 -8.98 -30.96
CA ALA A 213 21.24 -10.34 -31.42
C ALA A 213 20.92 -10.54 -32.92
N TYR A 214 19.81 -9.99 -33.39
CA TYR A 214 19.42 -10.01 -34.80
C TYR A 214 20.43 -9.30 -35.71
N SER A 215 20.91 -8.14 -35.27
CA SER A 215 21.91 -7.34 -36.00
C SER A 215 23.26 -8.07 -36.13
N LEU A 216 23.68 -8.76 -35.07
CA LEU A 216 24.90 -9.59 -35.09
C LEU A 216 24.74 -10.79 -36.03
N ARG A 217 23.56 -11.42 -36.08
CA ARG A 217 23.27 -12.55 -36.98
C ARG A 217 23.40 -12.14 -38.45
N ARG A 218 22.82 -11.00 -38.85
CA ARG A 218 22.90 -10.51 -40.24
C ARG A 218 24.33 -10.20 -40.69
N ARG A 219 25.18 -9.72 -39.78
CA ARG A 219 26.59 -9.44 -40.10
C ARG A 219 27.40 -10.71 -40.39
N LYS A 220 27.07 -11.83 -39.77
CA LYS A 220 27.75 -13.12 -40.02
C LYS A 220 27.39 -13.76 -41.35
N THR A 221 26.25 -13.41 -41.94
CA THR A 221 25.80 -13.98 -43.23
C THR A 221 26.25 -13.16 -44.44
N ALA A 222 26.71 -11.93 -44.22
CA ALA A 222 27.19 -11.01 -45.26
C ALA A 222 28.73 -10.94 -45.35
N ALA A 223 29.44 -11.77 -44.58
CA ALA A 223 30.88 -12.01 -44.63
C ALA A 223 31.10 -13.44 -45.13
#